data_AF-A0A957U4S4-F1
#
_entry.id   AF-A0A957U4S4-F1
#
_cell.length_a   1.000
_cell.length_b   1.000
_cell.length_c   1.000
_cell.angle_alpha   90.00
_cell.angle_beta   90.00
_cell.angle_gamma   90.00
#
_symmetry.space_group_name_H-M   'P 1'
#
loop_
_entity.id
_entity.type
_entity.pdbx_description
1 polymer ?
#
loop_
_entity_poly.entity_id
_entity_poly.type
_entity_poly.pdbx_seq_one_letter_code
_entity_poly.pdbx_strand_id
1 'polypeptide(L)' 'MSRRVSVFLLFTAAYFISYFYRSANAVIAGDLAREMALNAGQLGLMTSLFYAAFAAMQIPLGIGLDRWGSRWVTPL' A
#
# COMPACT_ATOMS: atom_id res chain seq x y z
N MET A 1 21.13 11.94 -16.90
CA MET A 1 19.67 11.70 -16.98
C MET A 1 18.94 12.93 -16.47
N SER A 2 17.90 13.43 -17.14
CA SER A 2 17.14 14.59 -16.66
C SER A 2 16.57 14.29 -15.27
N ARG A 3 16.74 15.21 -14.30
CA ARG A 3 16.31 15.05 -12.91
C ARG A 3 14.83 14.62 -12.80
N ARG A 4 13.99 15.03 -13.75
CA ARG A 4 12.57 14.66 -13.84
C ARG A 4 12.36 13.18 -14.13
N VAL A 5 13.18 12.58 -14.99
CA VAL A 5 13.09 11.16 -15.36
C VAL A 5 13.51 10.28 -14.18
N SER A 6 14.55 10.67 -13.44
CA SER A 6 14.97 9.94 -12.23
C SER A 6 13.88 9.94 -11.16
N VAL A 7 13.25 11.10 -10.91
CA VAL A 7 12.13 11.21 -9.96
C VAL A 7 10.96 10.33 -10.41
N PHE A 8 10.59 10.41 -11.69
CA PHE A 8 9.52 9.58 -12.25
C PHE A 8 9.79 8.08 -12.05
N LEU A 9 10.97 7.60 -12.44
CA LEU A 9 11.33 6.18 -12.31
C LEU A 9 11.34 5.71 -10.86
N LEU A 10 11.79 6.55 -9.93
CA LEU A 10 11.79 6.23 -8.50
C LEU A 10 10.37 6.05 -7.97
N PHE A 11 9.46 6.99 -8.27
CA PHE A 11 8.05 6.88 -7.90
C PHE A 11 7.36 5.70 -8.59
N THR A 12 7.67 5.43 -9.86
CA THR A 12 7.15 4.27 -10.58
C THR A 12 7.61 2.95 -9.94
N ALA A 13 8.88 2.84 -9.56
CA ALA A 13 9.40 1.65 -8.88
C ALA A 13 8.75 1.46 -7.51
N ALA A 14 8.62 2.54 -6.72
CA ALA A 14 7.92 2.49 -5.44
C ALA A 14 6.44 2.06 -5.60
N TYR A 15 5.75 2.60 -6.60
CA TYR A 15 4.37 2.23 -6.92
C TYR A 15 4.27 0.76 -7.38
N PHE A 16 5.19 0.32 -8.23
CA PHE A 16 5.26 -1.06 -8.69
C PHE A 16 5.43 -2.04 -7.52
N ILE A 17 6.35 -1.75 -6.60
CA ILE A 17 6.58 -2.56 -5.40
C ILE A 17 5.32 -2.59 -4.52
N SER A 18 4.66 -1.44 -4.33
CA SER A 18 3.39 -1.37 -3.57
C SER A 18 2.31 -2.25 -4.20
N TYR A 19 2.18 -2.22 -5.52
CA TYR A 19 1.21 -3.03 -6.24
C TYR A 19 1.55 -4.53 -6.21
N PHE A 20 2.85 -4.86 -6.29
CA PHE A 20 3.34 -6.23 -6.13
C PHE A 20 2.93 -6.80 -4.77
N TYR A 21 3.14 -6.07 -3.67
CA TYR A 21 2.70 -6.52 -2.34
C TYR A 21 1.19 -6.68 -2.23
N ARG A 22 0.41 -5.78 -2.85
CA ARG A 22 -1.05 -5.88 -2.87
C ARG A 22 -1.51 -7.14 -3.59
N SER A 23 -0.89 -7.46 -4.72
CA SER A 23 -1.19 -8.67 -5.49
C SER A 23 -0.72 -9.93 -4.77
N ALA A 24 0.50 -9.92 -4.23
CA ALA A 24 1.08 -11.02 -3.48
C ALA A 24 0.20 -11.39 -2.27
N ASN A 25 -0.34 -10.40 -1.55
CA ASN A 25 -1.25 -10.62 -0.43
C ASN A 25 -2.50 -11.45 -0.83
N ALA A 26 -3.06 -11.22 -2.02
CA ALA A 26 -4.19 -11.99 -2.52
C ALA A 26 -3.78 -13.42 -2.93
N VAL A 27 -2.57 -13.60 -3.46
CA VAL A 27 -2.04 -14.91 -3.86
C VAL A 27 -1.78 -15.80 -2.65
N ILE A 28 -1.12 -15.26 -1.60
CA ILE A 28 -0.77 -16.03 -0.40
C ILE A 28 -1.96 -16.26 0.55
N ALA A 29 -3.07 -15.51 0.39
CA ALA A 29 -4.21 -15.59 1.30
C ALA A 29 -4.77 -17.01 1.43
N GLY A 30 -4.79 -17.79 0.34
CA GLY A 30 -5.23 -19.19 0.36
C GLY A 30 -4.29 -20.11 1.12
N ASP A 31 -2.98 -19.88 1.05
CA ASP A 31 -1.98 -20.64 1.81
C ASP A 31 -2.06 -20.30 3.30
N LEU A 32 -2.14 -19.00 3.62
CA LEU A 32 -2.30 -18.51 4.99
C LEU A 32 -3.57 -19.07 5.65
N ALA A 33 -4.66 -19.17 4.89
CA ALA A 33 -5.90 -19.75 5.37
C ALA A 33 -5.76 -21.22 5.77
N ARG A 34 -5.03 -22.00 4.97
CA ARG A 34 -4.79 -23.41 5.21
C ARG A 34 -3.84 -23.63 6.38
N GLU A 35 -2.76 -22.88 6.44
CA GLU A 35 -1.75 -23.00 7.50
C GLU A 35 -2.24 -22.49 8.86
N MET A 36 -3.02 -21.42 8.88
CA MET A 36 -3.55 -20.82 10.12
C MET A 36 -4.96 -21.28 10.48
N ALA A 37 -5.52 -22.27 9.75
CA ALA A 37 -6.88 -22.78 9.91
C ALA A 37 -7.96 -21.67 9.95
N LEU A 38 -7.82 -20.66 9.09
CA LEU A 38 -8.74 -19.51 9.03
C LEU A 38 -9.99 -19.87 8.23
N ASN A 39 -11.14 -19.44 8.71
CA ASN A 39 -12.38 -19.51 7.93
C ASN A 39 -12.48 -18.33 6.93
N ALA A 40 -13.41 -18.44 5.97
CA ALA A 40 -13.60 -17.41 4.95
C ALA A 40 -13.95 -16.02 5.53
N GLY A 41 -14.64 -15.97 6.66
CA GLY A 41 -14.98 -14.72 7.34
C GLY A 41 -13.77 -14.02 7.94
N GLN A 42 -12.83 -14.77 8.53
CA GLN A 42 -11.59 -14.23 9.08
C GLN A 42 -10.67 -13.71 7.98
N LEU A 43 -10.53 -14.41 6.86
CA LEU A 43 -9.82 -13.92 5.67
C LEU A 43 -10.43 -12.63 5.10
N GLY A 44 -11.77 -12.59 5.01
CA GLY A 44 -12.51 -11.41 4.60
C GLY A 44 -12.26 -10.23 5.54
N LEU A 45 -12.22 -10.49 6.85
CA LEU A 45 -11.92 -9.48 7.87
C LEU A 45 -10.48 -8.96 7.77
N MET A 46 -9.49 -9.83 7.58
CA MET A 46 -8.09 -9.39 7.40
C MET A 46 -7.96 -8.49 6.17
N THR A 47 -8.60 -8.88 5.07
CA THR A 47 -8.61 -8.10 3.83
C THR A 47 -9.31 -6.76 4.02
N SER A 48 -10.48 -6.73 4.67
CA SER A 48 -11.22 -5.50 4.91
C SER A 48 -10.48 -4.56 5.86
N LEU A 49 -9.81 -5.08 6.90
CA LEU A 49 -8.96 -4.31 7.79
C LEU A 49 -7.78 -3.67 7.04
N PHE A 50 -7.15 -4.38 6.11
CA PHE A 50 -6.11 -3.81 5.26
C PHE A 50 -6.64 -2.62 4.45
N TYR A 51 -7.79 -2.76 3.78
CA TYR A 51 -8.40 -1.67 3.01
C TYR A 51 -8.85 -0.50 3.91
N ALA A 52 -9.43 -0.80 5.08
CA ALA A 52 -9.89 0.20 6.04
C ALA A 52 -8.72 1.02 6.61
N ALA A 53 -7.62 0.36 6.99
CA ALA A 53 -6.41 1.03 7.42
C ALA A 53 -5.82 1.91 6.30
N PHE A 54 -5.82 1.41 5.06
CA PHE A 54 -5.34 2.18 3.91
C PHE A 54 -6.21 3.42 3.66
N ALA A 55 -7.54 3.30 3.78
CA ALA A 55 -8.47 4.42 3.67
C ALA A 55 -8.29 5.43 4.82
N ALA A 56 -8.14 4.95 6.05
CA ALA A 56 -7.91 5.80 7.21
C ALA A 56 -6.62 6.63 7.06
N MET A 57 -5.57 6.06 6.45
CA MET A 57 -4.32 6.76 6.19
C MET A 57 -4.40 7.81 5.07
N GLN A 58 -5.42 7.78 4.20
CA GLN A 58 -5.59 8.80 3.15
C GLN A 58 -5.85 10.20 3.73
N ILE A 59 -6.62 10.30 4.81
CA ILE A 59 -6.95 11.58 5.46
C ILE A 59 -5.69 12.28 6.01
N PRO A 60 -4.88 11.65 6.90
CA PRO A 60 -3.68 12.28 7.43
C PRO A 60 -2.64 12.54 6.34
N LEU A 61 -2.49 11.65 5.34
CA LEU A 61 -1.59 11.88 4.21
C LEU A 61 -2.03 13.07 3.36
N GLY A 62 -3.33 13.19 3.06
CA GLY A 62 -3.89 14.31 2.30
C GLY A 62 -3.67 15.64 3.03
N ILE A 63 -4.05 15.71 4.31
CA ILE A 63 -3.81 16.90 5.14
C ILE A 63 -2.31 17.24 5.21
N GLY A 64 -1.46 16.21 5.32
CA GLY A 64 -0.02 16.40 5.34
C GLY A 64 0.50 17.00 4.04
N LEU A 65 0.09 16.44 2.89
CA LEU A 65 0.45 16.93 1.57
C LEU A 65 0.00 18.38 1.36
N ASP A 66 -1.21 18.72 1.80
CA ASP A 66 -1.75 20.07 1.67
C ASP A 66 -1.04 21.10 2.55
N ARG A 67 -0.59 20.70 3.76
CA ARG A 67 0.06 21.62 4.72
C ARG A 67 1.57 21.73 4.56
N TRP A 68 2.27 20.64 4.33
CA TRP A 68 3.74 20.59 4.30
C TRP A 68 4.32 20.33 2.91
N GLY A 69 3.49 19.96 1.95
CA GLY A 69 3.91 19.66 0.59
C GLY A 69 4.60 18.30 0.45
N SER A 70 4.71 17.84 -0.80
CA SER A 70 5.25 16.52 -1.14
C SER A 70 6.71 16.30 -0.68
N ARG A 71 7.51 17.36 -0.54
CA ARG A 71 8.93 17.23 -0.15
C ARG A 71 9.12 16.72 1.28
N TRP A 72 8.16 16.95 2.16
CA TRP A 72 8.22 16.55 3.57
C TRP A 72 7.37 15.32 3.87
N VAL A 73 6.24 15.17 3.18
CA VAL A 73 5.26 14.10 3.47
C VAL A 73 5.58 12.81 2.72
N THR A 74 6.17 12.93 1.53
CA THR A 74 6.66 11.79 0.74
C THR A 74 8.17 11.93 0.49
N PRO A 75 9.01 11.83 1.54
CA PRO A 75 10.45 11.79 1.38
C PRO A 75 10.82 10.43 0.76
N LEU A 76 10.97 10.40 -0.55
CA LEU A 76 11.70 9.33 -1.25
C LEU A 76 13.21 9.61 -1.21
#